data_AF-A0A520ZWG4-F1
#
_entry.id   AF-A0A520ZWG4-F1
#
_cell.length_a   1.000
_cell.length_b   1.000
_cell.length_c   1.000
_cell.angle_alpha   90.00
_cell.angle_beta   90.00
_cell.angle_gamma   90.00
#
_symmetry.space_group_name_H-M   'P 1'
#
loop_
_entity.id
_entity.type
_entity.pdbx_description
1 polymer ?
#
loop_
_entity_poly.entity_id
_entity_poly.type
_entity_poly.pdbx_seq_one_letter_code
_entity_poly.pdbx_strand_id
1 'polypeptide(L)'
;KTAGNYAASMRASEQARDRGCTQVLWLDACERKYVEEVGTSNIFFFINDKLITPPLSGSILGGITRNSVIMLAQSWDIGVEERPVAIDEVIEASQNGSLQESFATGTAAVISPVGELLYGDISYPINDGKTGPLSIRLYEELQAIQYGHREDPFSWRVKVG
;
A
#
# COMPACT_ATOMS: atom_id res chain seq x y z
N LYS A 1 -16.87 1.93 -10.90
CA LYS A 1 -15.77 1.37 -11.73
C LYS A 1 -16.08 1.70 -13.19
N THR A 2 -15.33 2.58 -13.83
CA THR A 2 -15.62 3.07 -15.20
C THR A 2 -14.41 2.80 -16.10
N ALA A 3 -14.64 2.35 -17.33
CA ALA A 3 -13.59 1.87 -18.25
C ALA A 3 -12.56 2.94 -18.67
N GLY A 4 -12.89 4.23 -18.55
CA GLY A 4 -12.03 5.34 -18.95
C GLY A 4 -10.70 5.44 -18.19
N ASN A 5 -10.67 5.05 -16.92
CA ASN A 5 -9.43 5.10 -16.11
C ASN A 5 -8.38 4.08 -16.61
N TYR A 6 -8.82 2.96 -17.19
CA TYR A 6 -7.92 1.89 -17.67
C TYR A 6 -7.14 2.28 -18.92
N ALA A 7 -7.73 3.06 -19.84
CA ALA A 7 -7.05 3.45 -21.08
C ALA A 7 -5.91 4.45 -20.81
N ALA A 8 -6.09 5.35 -19.85
CA ALA A 8 -5.03 6.26 -19.40
C ALA A 8 -3.96 5.52 -18.58
N SER A 9 -4.36 4.56 -17.74
CA SER A 9 -3.43 3.77 -16.93
C SER A 9 -2.55 2.85 -17.77
N MET A 10 -3.04 2.32 -18.90
CA MET A 10 -2.28 1.42 -19.78
C MET A 10 -0.95 2.02 -20.27
N ARG A 11 -0.95 3.27 -20.72
CA ARG A 11 0.30 3.93 -21.19
C ARG A 11 1.30 4.13 -20.05
N ALA A 12 0.82 4.53 -18.88
CA ALA A 12 1.67 4.68 -17.71
C ALA A 12 2.25 3.33 -17.25
N SER A 13 1.44 2.26 -17.29
CA SER A 13 1.88 0.90 -16.98
C SER A 13 2.90 0.36 -18.00
N GLU A 14 2.74 0.65 -19.29
CA GLU A 14 3.74 0.29 -20.32
C GLU A 14 5.07 0.99 -20.06
N GLN A 15 5.06 2.31 -19.81
CA GLN A 15 6.26 3.06 -19.47
C GLN A 15 6.93 2.55 -18.18
N ALA A 16 6.15 2.24 -17.15
CA ALA A 16 6.68 1.67 -15.92
C ALA A 16 7.36 0.32 -16.19
N ARG A 17 6.72 -0.55 -16.96
CA ARG A 17 7.27 -1.86 -17.33
C ARG A 17 8.56 -1.74 -18.15
N ASP A 18 8.60 -0.82 -19.10
CA ASP A 18 9.79 -0.58 -19.93
C ASP A 18 10.97 -0.04 -19.08
N ARG A 19 10.67 0.56 -17.93
CA ARG A 19 11.65 1.00 -16.92
C ARG A 19 11.89 -0.01 -15.80
N GLY A 20 11.37 -1.23 -15.92
CA GLY A 20 11.57 -2.32 -14.96
C GLY A 20 10.63 -2.31 -13.75
N CYS A 21 9.69 -1.36 -13.67
CA CYS A 21 8.70 -1.28 -12.59
C CYS A 21 7.49 -2.20 -12.87
N THR A 22 6.95 -2.80 -11.82
CA THR A 22 5.81 -3.73 -11.92
C THR A 22 4.45 -3.07 -11.77
N GLN A 23 4.39 -1.90 -11.13
CA GLN A 23 3.18 -1.15 -10.84
C GLN A 23 3.45 0.36 -10.93
N VAL A 24 2.37 1.14 -11.05
CA VAL A 24 2.42 2.62 -11.07
C VAL A 24 1.88 3.15 -9.74
N LEU A 25 2.64 4.01 -9.07
CA LEU A 25 2.18 4.80 -7.93
C LEU A 25 1.54 6.09 -8.47
N TRP A 26 0.25 6.29 -8.20
CA TRP A 26 -0.52 7.44 -8.66
C TRP A 26 -0.40 8.60 -7.67
N LEU A 27 -0.21 9.79 -8.22
CA LEU A 27 -0.29 11.05 -7.50
C LEU A 27 -1.59 11.77 -7.85
N ASP A 28 -2.04 12.62 -6.95
CA ASP A 28 -3.25 13.40 -7.10
C ASP A 28 -3.23 14.24 -8.39
N ALA A 29 -4.40 14.38 -9.03
CA ALA A 29 -4.49 15.06 -10.33
C ALA A 29 -4.34 16.59 -10.24
N CYS A 30 -4.59 17.19 -9.06
CA CYS A 30 -4.68 18.63 -8.87
C CYS A 30 -3.29 19.26 -8.68
N GLU A 31 -2.56 18.76 -7.70
CA GLU A 31 -1.26 19.25 -7.26
C GLU A 31 -0.11 18.35 -7.71
N ARG A 32 -0.39 17.11 -8.14
CA ARG A 32 0.62 16.09 -8.56
C ARG A 32 1.69 15.88 -7.49
N LYS A 33 1.27 15.91 -6.23
CA LYS A 33 2.15 15.89 -5.07
C LYS A 33 1.79 14.79 -4.09
N TYR A 34 0.50 14.54 -3.88
CA TYR A 34 0.02 13.61 -2.87
C TYR A 34 -0.19 12.22 -3.45
N VAL A 35 0.29 11.21 -2.75
CA VAL A 35 0.09 9.80 -3.10
C VAL A 35 -1.37 9.42 -2.95
N GLU A 36 -1.94 8.76 -3.96
CA GLU A 36 -3.31 8.22 -3.93
C GLU A 36 -3.31 6.68 -3.83
N GLU A 37 -2.92 5.98 -4.89
CA GLU A 37 -3.01 4.52 -4.97
C GLU A 37 -1.89 3.89 -5.81
N VAL A 38 -1.67 2.58 -5.68
CA VAL A 38 -0.76 1.81 -6.54
C VAL A 38 -1.59 0.94 -7.47
N GLY A 39 -1.58 1.23 -8.77
CA GLY A 39 -2.40 0.52 -9.75
C GLY A 39 -3.90 0.67 -9.45
N THR A 40 -4.50 -0.33 -8.79
CA THR A 40 -5.89 -0.31 -8.30
C THR A 40 -5.98 -0.74 -6.82
N SER A 41 -4.91 -0.53 -6.06
CA SER A 41 -4.70 -1.03 -4.70
C SER A 41 -4.32 0.11 -3.76
N ASN A 42 -4.74 0.05 -2.49
CA ASN A 42 -4.33 1.05 -1.51
C ASN A 42 -2.85 0.84 -1.13
N ILE A 43 -2.16 1.90 -0.73
CA ILE A 43 -0.74 1.89 -0.39
C ILE A 43 -0.51 2.30 1.06
N PHE A 44 0.49 1.68 1.68
CA PHE A 44 0.94 1.98 3.04
C PHE A 44 2.44 2.27 3.04
N PHE A 45 2.84 3.16 3.95
CA PHE A 45 4.23 3.48 4.24
C PHE A 45 4.46 3.33 5.75
N PHE A 46 5.48 2.59 6.14
CA PHE A 46 5.91 2.48 7.52
C PHE A 46 7.11 3.40 7.72
N ILE A 47 6.87 4.56 8.33
CA ILE A 47 7.85 5.64 8.50
C ILE A 47 7.92 6.02 9.97
N ASN A 48 9.11 6.05 10.55
CA ASN A 48 9.32 6.40 11.96
C ASN A 48 8.40 5.60 12.92
N ASP A 49 8.34 4.28 12.72
CA ASP A 49 7.51 3.35 13.49
C ASP A 49 5.99 3.64 13.44
N LYS A 50 5.53 4.38 12.44
CA LYS A 50 4.11 4.66 12.19
C LYS A 50 3.68 4.16 10.83
N LEU A 51 2.52 3.53 10.79
CA LEU A 51 1.88 3.06 9.58
C LEU A 51 1.00 4.17 9.00
N ILE A 52 1.42 4.75 7.88
CA ILE A 52 0.76 5.89 7.25
C ILE A 52 0.11 5.42 5.95
N THR A 53 -1.13 5.87 5.69
CA THR A 53 -1.82 5.63 4.43
C THR A 53 -2.65 6.85 4.02
N PRO A 54 -2.76 7.15 2.71
CA PRO A 54 -3.65 8.19 2.23
C PRO A 54 -5.11 7.97 2.70
N PRO A 55 -5.86 9.05 2.99
CA PRO A 55 -7.28 8.96 3.29
C PRO A 55 -8.04 8.50 2.04
N LEU A 56 -9.23 7.95 2.24
CA LEU A 56 -10.11 7.61 1.13
C LEU A 56 -10.65 8.91 0.50
N SER A 57 -10.00 9.39 -0.56
CA SER A 57 -10.58 10.37 -1.48
C SER A 57 -11.59 9.67 -2.40
N GLY A 58 -12.58 10.37 -2.95
CA GLY A 58 -13.65 9.77 -3.77
C GLY A 58 -13.18 9.02 -5.04
N SER A 59 -11.90 9.13 -5.40
CA SER A 59 -11.19 8.38 -6.45
C SER A 59 -10.73 6.99 -5.98
N ILE A 60 -10.46 6.81 -4.69
CA ILE A 60 -9.85 5.62 -4.10
C ILE A 60 -10.95 4.72 -3.52
N LEU A 61 -11.01 3.46 -3.97
CA LEU A 61 -11.94 2.49 -3.39
C LEU A 61 -11.53 2.17 -1.94
N GLY A 62 -12.51 2.19 -1.03
CA GLY A 62 -12.35 1.71 0.34
C GLY A 62 -12.13 0.20 0.35
N GLY A 63 -10.88 -0.23 0.24
CA GLY A 63 -10.54 -1.65 0.27
C GLY A 63 -10.84 -2.26 1.64
N ILE A 64 -11.61 -3.36 1.67
CA ILE A 64 -11.82 -4.14 2.90
C ILE A 64 -10.48 -4.55 3.50
N THR A 65 -9.53 -4.96 2.66
CA THR A 65 -8.16 -5.31 3.08
C THR A 65 -7.43 -4.13 3.74
N ARG A 66 -7.57 -2.90 3.23
CA ARG A 66 -7.00 -1.70 3.85
C ARG A 66 -7.53 -1.52 5.28
N ASN A 67 -8.84 -1.62 5.45
CA ASN A 67 -9.47 -1.49 6.78
C ASN A 67 -9.01 -2.61 7.72
N SER A 68 -8.92 -3.85 7.23
CA SER A 68 -8.40 -4.97 8.02
C SER A 68 -6.95 -4.77 8.45
N VAL A 69 -6.10 -4.21 7.59
CA VAL A 69 -4.70 -3.85 7.94
C VAL A 69 -4.67 -2.80 9.05
N ILE A 70 -5.47 -1.74 8.93
CA ILE A 70 -5.55 -0.68 9.95
C ILE A 70 -5.97 -1.25 11.30
N MET A 71 -7.03 -2.08 11.33
CA MET A 71 -7.52 -2.70 12.56
C MET A 71 -6.49 -3.64 13.19
N LEU A 72 -5.79 -4.45 12.39
CA LEU A 72 -4.73 -5.33 12.89
C LEU A 72 -3.55 -4.53 13.45
N ALA A 73 -3.08 -3.51 12.73
CA ALA A 73 -1.98 -2.66 13.19
C ALA A 73 -2.33 -1.98 14.53
N GLN A 74 -3.53 -1.42 14.65
CA GLN A 74 -4.03 -0.84 15.90
C GLN A 74 -4.11 -1.88 17.04
N SER A 75 -4.56 -3.10 16.75
CA SER A 75 -4.62 -4.18 17.77
C SER A 75 -3.24 -4.67 18.24
N TRP A 76 -2.18 -4.32 17.50
CA TRP A 76 -0.80 -4.62 17.84
C TRP A 76 -0.07 -3.39 18.41
N ASP A 77 -0.81 -2.36 18.80
CA ASP A 77 -0.28 -1.09 19.32
C ASP A 77 0.64 -0.36 18.34
N ILE A 78 0.51 -0.62 17.03
CA ILE A 78 1.22 0.12 15.98
C ILE A 78 0.43 1.41 15.70
N GLY A 79 1.12 2.55 15.76
CA GLY A 79 0.51 3.84 15.43
C GLY A 79 0.08 3.88 13.96
N VAL A 80 -1.17 4.25 13.69
CA VAL A 80 -1.72 4.38 12.34
C VAL A 80 -2.14 5.83 12.08
N GLU A 81 -1.73 6.38 10.94
CA GLU A 81 -2.13 7.71 10.48
C GLU A 81 -2.80 7.64 9.11
N GLU A 82 -4.06 8.07 9.05
CA GLU A 82 -4.78 8.27 7.78
C GLU A 82 -4.71 9.74 7.39
N ARG A 83 -3.74 10.10 6.55
CA ARG A 83 -3.50 11.49 6.13
C ARG A 83 -2.89 11.58 4.73
N PRO A 84 -3.04 12.71 4.02
CA PRO A 84 -2.33 12.93 2.77
C PRO A 84 -0.82 12.72 2.97
N VAL A 85 -0.20 11.99 2.04
CA VAL A 85 1.24 11.70 2.05
C VAL A 85 1.84 12.33 0.82
N ALA A 86 2.75 13.29 0.99
CA ALA A 86 3.45 13.89 -0.16
C ALA A 86 4.51 12.93 -0.68
N ILE A 87 4.70 12.85 -2.00
CA ILE A 87 5.75 12.00 -2.58
C ILE A 87 7.15 12.42 -2.11
N ASP A 88 7.36 13.73 -1.91
CA ASP A 88 8.62 14.27 -1.38
C ASP A 88 8.91 13.76 0.04
N GLU A 89 7.87 13.59 0.87
CA GLU A 89 7.98 13.02 2.23
C GLU A 89 8.47 11.57 2.17
N VAL A 90 7.92 10.77 1.24
CA VAL A 90 8.31 9.37 1.05
C VAL A 90 9.75 9.27 0.54
N ILE A 91 10.14 10.14 -0.39
CA ILE A 91 11.50 10.19 -0.95
C ILE A 91 12.50 10.60 0.14
N GLU A 92 12.21 11.66 0.90
CA GLU A 92 13.06 12.09 2.00
C GLU A 92 13.21 10.97 3.04
N ALA A 93 12.11 10.31 3.39
CA ALA A 93 12.11 9.19 4.32
C ALA A 93 12.92 7.99 3.82
N SER A 94 12.88 7.71 2.51
CA SER A 94 13.75 6.69 1.90
C SER A 94 15.23 7.08 1.99
N GLN A 95 15.58 8.32 1.68
CA GLN A 95 16.96 8.79 1.68
C GLN A 95 17.58 8.87 3.07
N ASN A 96 16.81 9.26 4.08
CA ASN A 96 17.28 9.37 5.46
C ASN A 96 17.12 8.07 6.26
N GLY A 97 16.57 7.01 5.65
CA GLY A 97 16.42 5.69 6.27
C GLY A 97 15.24 5.56 7.24
N SER A 98 14.38 6.57 7.36
CA SER A 98 13.19 6.49 8.21
C SER A 98 12.02 5.73 7.57
N LEU A 99 12.02 5.53 6.25
CA LEU A 99 11.09 4.64 5.55
C LEU A 99 11.56 3.19 5.70
N GLN A 100 10.92 2.47 6.62
CA GLN A 100 11.26 1.10 6.99
C GLN A 100 10.61 0.08 6.05
N GLU A 101 9.34 0.28 5.67
CA GLU A 101 8.60 -0.63 4.78
C GLU A 101 7.59 0.13 3.93
N SER A 102 7.22 -0.44 2.78
CA SER A 102 6.02 -0.03 2.03
C SER A 102 5.37 -1.24 1.39
N PHE A 103 4.04 -1.24 1.32
CA PHE A 103 3.28 -2.33 0.74
C PHE A 103 1.92 -1.87 0.24
N ALA A 104 1.49 -2.45 -0.87
CA ALA A 104 0.14 -2.29 -1.40
C ALA A 104 -0.80 -3.33 -0.78
N THR A 105 -2.09 -2.99 -0.69
CA THR A 105 -3.16 -3.88 -0.20
C THR A 105 -4.27 -3.99 -1.24
N GLY A 106 -4.76 -5.20 -1.44
CA GLY A 106 -5.84 -5.47 -2.38
C GLY A 106 -6.42 -6.86 -2.21
N THR A 107 -7.64 -7.08 -2.70
CA THR A 107 -8.34 -8.36 -2.52
C THR A 107 -7.60 -9.55 -3.13
N ALA A 108 -6.91 -9.34 -4.27
CA ALA A 108 -6.24 -10.44 -4.98
C ALA A 108 -4.90 -10.85 -4.36
N ALA A 109 -4.10 -9.88 -3.92
CA ALA A 109 -2.74 -10.16 -3.42
C ALA A 109 -2.63 -10.07 -1.89
N VAL A 110 -3.68 -9.63 -1.20
CA VAL A 110 -3.74 -9.34 0.24
C VAL A 110 -2.74 -8.25 0.64
N ILE A 111 -1.45 -8.55 0.68
CA ILE A 111 -0.33 -7.64 0.91
C ILE A 111 0.71 -7.84 -0.20
N SER A 112 1.13 -6.77 -0.85
CA SER A 112 2.19 -6.78 -1.87
C SER A 112 3.31 -5.83 -1.46
N PRO A 113 4.44 -6.35 -0.96
CA PRO A 113 5.58 -5.52 -0.57
C PRO A 113 6.15 -4.71 -1.74
N VAL A 114 6.60 -3.49 -1.45
CA VAL A 114 7.27 -2.61 -2.40
C VAL A 114 8.75 -2.54 -2.00
N GLY A 115 9.63 -3.05 -2.86
CA GLY A 115 11.07 -3.07 -2.62
C GLY A 115 11.81 -1.85 -3.18
N GLU A 116 11.20 -1.10 -4.09
CA GLU A 116 11.83 0.03 -4.77
C GLU A 116 10.78 1.03 -5.26
N LEU A 117 11.09 2.32 -5.18
CA LEU A 117 10.35 3.40 -5.83
C LEU A 117 11.21 4.05 -6.90
N LEU A 118 10.67 4.20 -8.10
CA LEU A 118 11.30 4.96 -9.18
C LEU A 118 10.58 6.30 -9.33
N TYR A 119 11.26 7.40 -9.05
CA TYR A 119 10.72 8.76 -9.19
C TYR A 119 11.64 9.62 -10.05
N GLY A 120 11.09 10.21 -11.12
CA GLY A 120 11.93 10.76 -12.19
C GLY A 120 12.82 9.65 -12.75
N ASP A 121 14.13 9.87 -12.78
CA ASP A 121 15.17 8.89 -13.18
C ASP A 121 15.97 8.32 -12.01
N ILE A 122 15.49 8.52 -10.77
CA ILE A 122 16.18 8.09 -9.56
C ILE A 122 15.41 6.93 -8.93
N SER A 123 16.15 5.86 -8.63
CA SER A 123 15.66 4.73 -7.85
C SER A 123 15.92 4.95 -6.36
N TYR A 124 14.91 4.61 -5.56
CA TYR A 124 14.87 4.68 -4.12
C TYR A 124 14.56 3.28 -3.57
N PRO A 125 15.57 2.48 -3.20
CA PRO A 125 15.34 1.17 -2.59
C PRO A 125 14.67 1.33 -1.22
N ILE A 126 13.72 0.45 -0.93
CA ILE A 126 13.04 0.36 0.37
C ILE A 126 13.52 -0.91 1.05
N ASN A 127 14.00 -0.80 2.29
CA ASN A 127 14.47 -1.95 3.07
C ASN A 127 15.46 -2.84 2.29
N ASP A 128 16.41 -2.23 1.56
CA ASP A 128 17.35 -2.91 0.67
C ASP A 128 16.69 -3.86 -0.35
N GLY A 129 15.47 -3.54 -0.82
CA GLY A 129 14.70 -4.37 -1.74
C GLY A 129 14.08 -5.62 -1.12
N LYS A 130 14.16 -5.77 0.21
CA LYS A 130 13.64 -6.93 0.93
C LYS A 130 12.24 -6.65 1.49
N THR A 131 11.43 -7.69 1.53
CA THR A 131 10.17 -7.64 2.28
C THR A 131 10.43 -7.44 3.76
N GLY A 132 9.78 -6.46 4.37
CA GLY A 132 9.91 -6.20 5.80
C GLY A 132 9.00 -7.06 6.69
N PRO A 133 9.32 -7.13 7.99
CA PRO A 133 8.63 -7.98 8.96
C PRO A 133 7.15 -7.60 9.17
N LEU A 134 6.79 -6.31 9.13
CA LEU A 134 5.40 -5.89 9.31
C LEU A 134 4.53 -6.37 8.14
N SER A 135 5.04 -6.22 6.91
CA SER A 135 4.37 -6.69 5.70
C SER A 135 4.12 -8.20 5.73
N ILE A 136 5.12 -8.98 6.17
CA ILE A 136 5.00 -10.45 6.33
C ILE A 136 3.96 -10.78 7.39
N ARG A 137 4.05 -10.17 8.57
CA ARG A 137 3.13 -10.42 9.69
C ARG A 137 1.68 -10.12 9.31
N LEU A 138 1.43 -9.01 8.63
CA LEU A 138 0.09 -8.65 8.14
C LEU A 138 -0.44 -9.68 7.14
N TYR A 139 0.39 -10.11 6.19
CA TYR A 139 0.02 -11.11 5.20
C TYR A 139 -0.36 -12.45 5.84
N GLU A 140 0.51 -12.94 6.73
CA GLU A 140 0.31 -14.22 7.42
C GLU A 140 -0.93 -14.19 8.32
N GLU A 141 -1.13 -13.13 9.10
CA GLU A 141 -2.29 -13.02 9.98
C GLU A 141 -3.60 -12.94 9.19
N LEU A 142 -3.66 -12.08 8.16
CA LEU A 142 -4.86 -11.94 7.33
C LEU A 142 -5.23 -13.25 6.64
N GLN A 143 -4.26 -13.95 6.07
CA GLN A 143 -4.53 -15.26 5.46
C GLN A 143 -4.96 -16.28 6.50
N ALA A 144 -4.29 -16.35 7.64
CA ALA A 144 -4.63 -17.31 8.67
C ALA A 144 -6.03 -17.06 9.25
N ILE A 145 -6.45 -15.80 9.39
CA ILE A 145 -7.84 -15.45 9.71
C ILE A 145 -8.76 -15.90 8.58
N GLN A 146 -8.51 -15.52 7.33
CA GLN A 146 -9.38 -15.87 6.19
C GLN A 146 -9.60 -17.39 6.03
N TYR A 147 -8.56 -18.20 6.23
CA TYR A 147 -8.62 -19.65 6.03
C TYR A 147 -9.10 -20.47 7.22
N GLY A 148 -9.39 -19.87 8.37
CA GLY A 148 -9.81 -20.67 9.54
C GLY A 148 -8.69 -21.04 10.51
N HIS A 149 -7.43 -20.71 10.21
CA HIS A 149 -6.27 -21.16 10.98
C HIS A 149 -6.00 -20.31 12.25
N ARG A 150 -6.53 -19.09 12.30
CA ARG A 150 -6.49 -18.20 13.48
C ARG A 150 -7.90 -17.87 13.95
N GLU A 151 -7.99 -17.44 15.21
CA GLU A 151 -9.20 -16.79 15.71
C GLU A 151 -9.47 -15.51 14.92
N ASP A 152 -10.74 -15.12 14.87
CA ASP A 152 -11.19 -13.94 14.15
C ASP A 152 -11.72 -12.92 15.17
N PRO A 153 -10.82 -12.14 15.79
CA PRO A 153 -11.20 -11.23 16.88
C PRO A 153 -12.13 -10.10 16.40
N PHE A 154 -12.21 -9.87 15.09
CA PHE A 154 -12.99 -8.80 14.48
C PHE A 154 -14.27 -9.29 13.80
N SER A 155 -14.58 -10.60 13.90
CA SER A 155 -15.78 -11.21 13.33
C SER A 155 -15.95 -10.97 11.81
N TRP A 156 -14.85 -11.03 11.05
CA TRP A 156 -14.84 -10.89 9.59
C TRP A 156 -15.35 -12.12 8.84
N ARG A 157 -15.22 -13.31 9.41
CA ARG A 157 -15.67 -14.58 8.82
C ARG A 157 -17.12 -14.83 9.16
N VAL A 158 -17.90 -15.10 8.13
CA VAL A 158 -19.27 -15.59 8.25
C VAL A 158 -19.38 -16.96 7.61
N LYS A 159 -20.15 -17.85 8.22
CA LYS A 159 -20.48 -19.14 7.60
C LYS A 159 -21.42 -18.87 6.43
N VAL A 160 -20.98 -19.21 5.23
CA VAL A 160 -21.80 -19.19 4.03
C VAL A 160 -22.20 -20.63 3.71
N GLY A 161 -23.51 -20.89 3.68
CA GLY A 161 -24.11 -22.20 3.47
C GLY A 161 -25.57 -22.05 3.09
#